data_AF-A0A9P8JPY7-F1
#
_entry.id   AF-A0A9P8JPY7-F1
#
_cell.length_a   1.000
_cell.length_b   1.000
_cell.length_c   1.000
_cell.angle_alpha   90.00
_cell.angle_beta   90.00
_cell.angle_gamma   90.00
#
_symmetry.space_group_name_H-M   'P 1'
#
loop_
_entity.id
_entity.type
_entity.pdbx_description
1 polymer ?
#
loop_
_entity_poly.entity_id
_entity_poly.type
_entity_poly.pdbx_seq_one_letter_code
_entity_poly.pdbx_strand_id
1 'polypeptide(L)'
;PQAIGINAKDNKIEVTTKLGNNWNKPSKSYQKVAFKATTPSRKLINNAVSGSTKKGYRSDLHMEAVQRASAVKKSTRQVKATVAPTKLRGSKARKAAEKQ
;
A
#
# COMPACT_ATOMS: atom_id res chain seq x y z
N PRO A 1 -4.74 13.07 -20.04
CA PRO A 1 -3.48 12.57 -19.41
C PRO A 1 -3.81 11.55 -18.32
N GLN A 2 -3.17 10.38 -18.37
CA GLN A 2 -3.38 9.28 -17.42
C GLN A 2 -2.30 9.30 -16.34
N ALA A 3 -2.70 9.18 -15.07
CA ALA A 3 -1.84 9.26 -13.90
C ALA A 3 -2.39 8.44 -12.73
N ILE A 4 -1.49 7.86 -11.92
CA ILE A 4 -1.79 7.07 -10.73
C ILE A 4 -1.04 7.69 -9.54
N GLY A 5 -1.77 8.05 -8.48
CA GLY A 5 -1.22 8.53 -7.22
C GLY A 5 -1.52 7.57 -6.08
N ILE A 6 -0.53 7.30 -5.21
CA ILE A 6 -0.69 6.44 -4.04
C ILE A 6 -0.13 7.17 -2.82
N ASN A 7 -0.98 7.43 -1.84
CA ASN A 7 -0.64 8.20 -0.63
C ASN A 7 -1.22 7.55 0.63
N ALA A 8 -0.60 7.83 1.78
CA ALA A 8 -1.17 7.51 3.09
C ALA A 8 -2.12 8.63 3.53
N LYS A 9 -3.30 8.27 4.03
CA LYS A 9 -4.29 9.20 4.56
C LYS A 9 -5.06 8.55 5.70
N ASP A 10 -5.10 9.18 6.87
CA ASP A 10 -5.91 8.74 8.03
C ASP A 10 -5.78 7.23 8.35
N ASN A 11 -4.53 6.71 8.41
CA ASN A 11 -4.24 5.29 8.58
C ASN A 11 -4.83 4.36 7.50
N LYS A 12 -5.07 4.89 6.31
CA LYS A 12 -5.47 4.17 5.11
C LYS A 12 -4.51 4.49 3.98
N ILE A 13 -4.48 3.63 2.99
CA ILE A 13 -3.69 3.84 1.77
C ILE A 13 -4.69 4.15 0.67
N GLU A 14 -4.64 5.38 0.17
CA GLU A 14 -5.53 5.87 -0.89
C GLU A 14 -4.83 5.80 -2.24
N VAL A 15 -5.50 5.19 -3.21
CA VAL A 15 -5.09 5.12 -4.60
C VAL A 15 -6.02 6.03 -5.39
N THR A 16 -5.43 6.99 -6.09
CA THR A 16 -6.13 7.97 -6.91
C THR A 16 -5.74 7.79 -8.36
N THR A 17 -6.71 7.64 -9.26
CA THR A 17 -6.47 7.54 -10.70
C THR A 17 -7.14 8.70 -11.43
N LYS A 18 -6.48 9.24 -12.44
CA LYS A 18 -7.03 10.32 -13.27
C LYS A 18 -7.93 9.74 -14.37
N LEU A 19 -9.18 10.19 -14.44
CA LEU A 19 -10.17 9.76 -15.42
C LEU A 19 -9.99 10.53 -16.73
N GLY A 20 -10.08 9.82 -17.85
CA GLY A 20 -9.86 10.37 -19.19
C GLY A 20 -11.05 11.15 -19.78
N ASN A 21 -12.23 11.16 -19.15
CA ASN A 21 -13.44 11.71 -19.78
C ASN A 21 -13.98 12.98 -19.09
N ASN A 22 -13.35 13.43 -17.98
CA ASN A 22 -13.87 14.53 -17.14
C ASN A 22 -12.84 15.66 -16.96
N TRP A 23 -12.26 16.15 -18.04
CA TRP A 23 -11.15 17.12 -17.99
C TRP A 23 -11.58 18.50 -17.50
N ASN A 24 -12.78 18.93 -17.89
CA ASN A 24 -13.38 20.21 -17.51
C ASN A 24 -14.10 20.19 -16.14
N LYS A 25 -14.13 19.02 -15.47
CA LYS A 25 -14.84 18.80 -14.20
C LYS A 25 -13.85 18.36 -13.14
N PRO A 26 -13.11 19.28 -12.49
CA PRO A 26 -12.03 18.92 -11.58
C PRO A 26 -12.50 18.03 -10.43
N SER A 27 -13.71 18.25 -9.91
CA SER A 27 -14.32 17.44 -8.84
C SER A 27 -14.55 15.96 -9.23
N LYS A 28 -14.77 15.67 -10.52
CA LYS A 28 -15.04 14.32 -11.05
C LYS A 28 -13.90 13.78 -11.91
N SER A 29 -12.76 14.47 -11.92
CA SER A 29 -11.61 14.11 -12.76
C SER A 29 -10.76 12.98 -12.18
N TYR A 30 -11.04 12.57 -10.93
CA TYR A 30 -10.31 11.53 -10.23
C TYR A 30 -11.24 10.45 -9.66
N GLN A 31 -10.81 9.20 -9.73
CA GLN A 31 -11.39 8.10 -8.98
C GLN A 31 -10.48 7.77 -7.78
N LYS A 32 -11.06 7.58 -6.60
CA LYS A 32 -10.33 7.29 -5.36
C LYS A 32 -10.77 5.95 -4.78
N VAL A 33 -9.81 5.14 -4.35
CA VAL A 33 -10.03 3.87 -3.66
C VAL A 33 -9.17 3.83 -2.41
N ALA A 34 -9.78 3.59 -1.25
CA ALA A 34 -9.08 3.52 0.02
C ALA A 34 -8.93 2.07 0.50
N PHE A 35 -7.72 1.70 0.91
CA PHE A 35 -7.41 0.42 1.53
C PHE A 35 -7.12 0.63 3.02
N LYS A 36 -7.61 -0.27 3.87
CA LYS A 36 -7.30 -0.26 5.31
C LYS A 36 -5.79 -0.48 5.53
N ALA A 37 -5.18 0.14 6.54
CA ALA A 37 -3.79 -0.14 6.92
C ALA A 37 -3.52 -1.61 7.23
N THR A 38 -4.52 -2.37 7.67
CA THR A 38 -4.40 -3.82 7.95
C THR A 38 -4.40 -4.69 6.69
N THR A 39 -4.72 -4.13 5.52
CA THR A 39 -4.78 -4.88 4.25
C THR A 39 -3.43 -5.54 3.95
N PRO A 40 -3.38 -6.85 3.64
CA PRO A 40 -2.14 -7.53 3.29
C PRO A 40 -1.46 -6.91 2.06
N SER A 41 -0.13 -6.88 2.05
CA SER A 41 0.66 -6.21 1.00
C SER A 41 0.38 -6.76 -0.40
N ARG A 42 0.27 -8.09 -0.56
CA ARG A 42 -0.11 -8.70 -1.85
C ARG A 42 -1.47 -8.23 -2.36
N LYS A 43 -2.47 -8.19 -1.47
CA LYS A 43 -3.83 -7.75 -1.84
C LYS A 43 -3.83 -6.28 -2.23
N LEU A 44 -3.08 -5.46 -1.49
CA LEU A 44 -2.93 -4.05 -1.80
C LEU A 44 -2.29 -3.85 -3.17
N ILE A 45 -1.13 -4.46 -3.44
CA ILE A 45 -0.41 -4.27 -4.71
C ILE A 45 -1.25 -4.78 -5.90
N ASN A 46 -1.85 -5.96 -5.77
CA ASN A 46 -2.71 -6.52 -6.82
C ASN A 46 -3.91 -5.61 -7.09
N ASN A 47 -4.61 -5.12 -6.06
CA ASN A 47 -5.82 -4.33 -6.26
C ASN A 47 -5.54 -2.88 -6.63
N ALA A 48 -4.49 -2.27 -6.08
CA ALA A 48 -4.09 -0.89 -6.36
C ALA A 48 -3.56 -0.71 -7.77
N VAL A 49 -2.79 -1.70 -8.27
CA VAL A 49 -2.06 -1.57 -9.53
C VAL A 49 -2.75 -2.37 -10.64
N SER A 50 -3.02 -3.65 -10.42
CA SER A 50 -3.50 -4.51 -11.52
C SER A 50 -4.95 -4.22 -11.94
N GLY A 51 -5.79 -3.67 -11.07
CA GLY A 51 -7.16 -3.26 -11.44
C GLY A 51 -7.19 -2.07 -12.39
N SER A 52 -6.18 -1.18 -12.31
CA SER A 52 -6.07 0.04 -13.10
C SER A 52 -5.38 -0.24 -14.42
N THR A 53 -4.22 -0.91 -14.39
CA THR A 53 -3.37 -1.12 -15.58
C THR A 53 -3.90 -2.22 -16.51
N LYS A 54 -4.58 -3.26 -16.00
CA LYS A 54 -5.11 -4.34 -16.84
C LYS A 54 -6.31 -3.92 -17.70
N LYS A 55 -6.96 -2.79 -17.41
CA LYS A 55 -8.13 -2.28 -18.15
C LYS A 55 -7.76 -1.37 -19.33
N GLY A 56 -6.57 -1.53 -19.91
CA GLY A 56 -6.10 -0.69 -21.02
C GLY A 56 -5.60 0.69 -20.59
N TYR A 57 -5.26 0.86 -19.32
CA TYR A 57 -4.56 2.06 -18.83
C TYR A 57 -3.05 1.92 -19.08
N ARG A 58 -2.32 3.03 -18.96
CA ARG A 58 -0.85 3.11 -19.03
C ARG A 58 -0.12 1.98 -18.28
N SER A 59 0.48 1.05 -19.04
CA SER A 59 1.21 -0.12 -18.53
C SER A 59 2.60 0.24 -17.98
N ASP A 60 3.20 1.31 -18.48
CA ASP A 60 4.46 1.89 -18.04
C ASP A 60 4.43 2.30 -16.55
N LEU A 61 3.28 2.82 -16.09
CA LEU A 61 3.09 3.26 -14.71
C LEU A 61 2.97 2.08 -13.72
N HIS A 62 2.92 0.84 -14.20
CA HIS A 62 2.70 -0.33 -13.34
C HIS A 62 3.83 -0.50 -12.32
N MET A 63 5.08 -0.53 -12.76
CA MET A 63 6.21 -0.78 -11.87
C MET A 63 6.39 0.33 -10.84
N GLU A 64 6.24 1.59 -11.26
CA GLU A 64 6.32 2.74 -10.37
C GLU A 64 5.21 2.70 -9.30
N ALA A 65 3.98 2.35 -9.70
CA ALA A 65 2.87 2.20 -8.76
C ALA A 65 3.10 1.06 -7.76
N VAL A 66 3.69 -0.07 -8.18
CA VAL A 66 4.07 -1.17 -7.26
C VAL A 66 5.12 -0.68 -6.25
N GLN A 67 6.16 0.00 -6.72
CA GLN A 67 7.22 0.53 -5.87
C GLN A 67 6.65 1.52 -4.84
N ARG A 68 5.83 2.48 -5.29
CA ARG A 68 5.23 3.48 -4.40
C ARG A 68 4.26 2.85 -3.39
N ALA A 69 3.43 1.90 -3.82
CA ALA A 69 2.56 1.16 -2.91
C ALA A 69 3.35 0.43 -1.81
N SER A 70 4.48 -0.19 -2.17
CA SER A 70 5.34 -0.88 -1.20
C SER A 70 6.00 0.10 -0.21
N ALA A 71 6.46 1.26 -0.69
CA ALA A 71 7.07 2.29 0.12
C ALA A 71 6.08 2.90 1.12
N VAL A 72 4.88 3.26 0.66
CA VAL A 72 3.80 3.79 1.52
C VAL A 72 3.33 2.75 2.54
N LYS A 73 3.26 1.47 2.15
CA LYS A 73 2.91 0.40 3.09
C LYS A 73 3.99 0.23 4.17
N LYS A 74 5.26 0.37 3.80
CA LYS A 74 6.38 0.31 4.74
C LYS A 74 6.37 1.51 5.68
N SER A 75 6.08 2.72 5.20
CA SER A 75 6.06 3.94 6.02
C SER A 75 4.87 4.00 6.99
N THR A 76 3.72 3.45 6.61
CA THR A 76 2.51 3.39 7.46
C THR A 76 2.58 2.32 8.55
N ARG A 77 3.55 1.39 8.48
CA ARG A 77 3.74 0.37 9.50
C ARG A 77 4.36 0.99 10.74
N GLN A 78 3.87 0.59 11.91
CA GLN A 78 4.49 0.97 13.20
C GLN A 78 5.98 0.63 13.23
N VAL A 79 6.78 1.56 13.75
CA VAL A 79 8.23 1.42 13.89
C VAL A 79 8.52 0.30 14.89
N LYS A 80 9.52 -0.54 14.62
CA LYS A 80 9.84 -1.69 15.49
C LYS A 80 10.10 -1.29 16.94
N ALA A 81 10.72 -0.13 17.16
CA ALA A 81 11.02 0.39 18.49
C ALA A 81 9.76 0.66 19.35
N THR A 82 8.61 0.93 18.73
CA THR A 82 7.35 1.21 19.44
C THR A 82 6.49 -0.04 19.62
N VAL A 83 6.90 -1.19 19.07
CA VAL A 83 6.12 -2.44 19.12
C VAL A 83 6.64 -3.30 20.27
N ALA A 84 5.74 -3.78 21.12
CA ALA A 84 6.09 -4.69 22.20
C ALA A 84 6.85 -5.92 21.65
N PRO A 85 7.96 -6.33 22.29
CA PRO A 85 8.75 -7.46 21.82
C PRO A 85 7.88 -8.71 21.76
N THR A 86 7.93 -9.40 20.62
CA THR A 86 7.13 -10.61 20.41
C THR A 86 7.61 -11.70 21.36
N LYS A 87 6.69 -12.37 22.08
CA LYS A 87 7.04 -13.49 22.97
C LYS A 87 7.83 -14.55 22.20
N LEU A 88 9.04 -14.85 22.67
CA LEU A 88 9.87 -15.91 22.10
C LEU A 88 9.12 -17.26 22.21
N ARG A 89 9.21 -18.11 21.18
CA ARG A 89 8.55 -19.42 21.12
C ARG A 89 9.53 -20.53 20.76
N GLY A 90 9.24 -21.75 21.20
CA GLY A 90 9.97 -22.96 20.81
C GLY A 90 11.43 -22.96 21.22
N SER A 91 12.32 -23.40 20.33
CA SER A 91 13.78 -23.46 20.57
C SER A 91 14.39 -22.10 20.94
N LYS A 92 13.82 -20.99 20.45
CA LYS A 92 14.27 -19.64 20.80
C LYS A 92 13.92 -19.26 22.24
N ALA A 93 12.83 -19.80 22.78
CA ALA A 93 12.48 -19.61 24.18
C ALA A 93 13.41 -20.44 25.08
N ARG A 94 13.70 -21.70 24.71
CA ARG A 94 14.63 -22.56 25.45
C ARG A 94 16.04 -21.98 25.52
N LYS A 95 16.60 -21.53 24.38
CA LYS A 95 17.93 -20.90 24.32
C LYS A 95 18.02 -19.57 25.07
N ALA A 96 16.91 -18.84 25.21
CA ALA A 96 16.87 -17.61 25.98
C ALA A 96 16.80 -17.90 27.49
N ALA A 97 16.18 -19.00 27.91
CA ALA A 97 16.16 -19.47 29.29
C ALA A 97 17.50 -20.07 29.74
N GLU A 98 18.24 -20.74 28.84
CA GLU A 98 19.60 -21.26 29.13
C GLU A 98 20.68 -20.16 29.22
N LYS A 99 20.41 -18.96 28.69
CA LYS A 99 21.32 -17.80 28.75
C LYS A 99 21.05 -16.87 29.93
N GLN A 100 19.99 -17.14 30.70
CA GLN A 100 19.67 -16.47 31.97
C GLN A 100 20.25 -17.31 33.11
#